data_AF-A0A7S3IPG1-F1
#
_entry.id   AF-A0A7S3IPG1-F1
#
_cell.length_a   1.000
_cell.length_b   1.000
_cell.length_c   1.000
_cell.angle_alpha   90.00
_cell.angle_beta   90.00
_cell.angle_gamma   90.00
#
_symmetry.space_group_name_H-M   'P 1'
#
loop_
_entity.id
_entity.type
_entity.pdbx_description
1 polymer ?
#
loop_
_entity_poly.entity_id
_entity_poly.type
_entity_poly.pdbx_seq_one_letter_code
_entity_poly.pdbx_strand_id
1 'polypeptide(L)'
;LFDQEIYSHMALEKGFTFTISRGMALHKMIRFITMTLGGEGYLNFMGNEFGHPEWIDFPREGNDNSYHYCRRQWSLRDNKKLRFGMLAEWDIQMMNLEKIFKSMLMTHQFVSLAEETDKVIVYERGKLVFVFNFHPTNSHTDYKVGTPWQ
;
A
#
# COMPACT_ATOMS: atom_id res chain seq x y z
N LEU A 1 -6.25 1.66 9.75
CA LEU A 1 -6.57 0.68 8.68
C LEU A 1 -7.05 -0.65 9.26
N PHE A 2 -6.22 -1.33 10.07
CA PHE A 2 -6.50 -2.66 10.60
C PHE A 2 -7.03 -2.69 12.04
N ASP A 3 -6.76 -1.64 12.81
CA ASP A 3 -7.06 -1.55 14.25
C ASP A 3 -6.54 -2.79 15.02
N GLN A 4 -7.20 -3.21 16.10
CA GLN A 4 -6.83 -4.37 16.90
C GLN A 4 -6.88 -5.70 16.14
N GLU A 5 -7.56 -5.77 15.00
CA GLU A 5 -7.66 -7.02 14.23
C GLU A 5 -6.31 -7.44 13.63
N ILE A 6 -5.33 -6.53 13.50
CA ILE A 6 -3.98 -6.86 13.02
C ILE A 6 -3.28 -7.92 13.90
N TYR A 7 -3.62 -7.98 15.20
CA TYR A 7 -3.04 -8.94 16.13
C TYR A 7 -3.71 -10.32 16.07
N SER A 8 -4.97 -10.36 15.65
CA SER A 8 -5.79 -11.57 15.73
C SER A 8 -6.07 -12.22 14.38
N HIS A 9 -6.14 -11.46 13.28
CA HIS A 9 -6.62 -11.93 11.97
C HIS A 9 -5.58 -11.81 10.85
N MET A 10 -4.30 -11.62 11.17
CA MET A 10 -3.20 -11.70 10.20
C MET A 10 -2.72 -13.13 9.94
N ALA A 11 -3.18 -14.14 10.70
CA ALA A 11 -2.86 -15.54 10.47
C ALA A 11 -3.69 -16.14 9.31
N LEU A 12 -3.04 -16.78 8.32
CA LEU A 12 -3.69 -17.28 7.11
C LEU A 12 -4.80 -18.30 7.37
N GLU A 13 -4.68 -19.09 8.43
CA GLU A 13 -5.68 -20.08 8.86
C GLU A 13 -7.01 -19.44 9.27
N LYS A 14 -6.98 -18.17 9.68
CA LYS A 14 -8.18 -17.40 9.98
C LYS A 14 -8.70 -16.75 8.71
N GLY A 15 -10.01 -16.78 8.50
CA GLY A 15 -10.64 -16.12 7.36
C GLY A 15 -10.38 -14.62 7.32
N PHE A 16 -10.56 -14.01 6.14
CA PHE A 16 -10.53 -12.56 6.01
C PHE A 16 -11.78 -11.95 6.67
N THR A 17 -11.57 -11.03 7.60
CA THR A 17 -12.61 -10.10 8.02
C THR A 17 -12.71 -8.94 7.02
N PHE A 18 -13.81 -8.19 7.08
CA PHE A 18 -13.94 -6.96 6.30
C PHE A 18 -12.80 -5.97 6.62
N THR A 19 -12.45 -5.81 7.91
CA THR A 19 -11.39 -4.90 8.35
C THR A 19 -10.02 -5.28 7.80
N ILE A 20 -9.64 -6.56 7.87
CA ILE A 20 -8.34 -7.02 7.32
C ILE A 20 -8.32 -6.89 5.81
N SER A 21 -9.37 -7.32 5.12
CA SER A 21 -9.45 -7.22 3.65
C SER A 21 -9.33 -5.77 3.18
N ARG A 22 -10.15 -4.87 3.76
CA ARG A 22 -10.10 -3.43 3.49
C ARG A 22 -8.74 -2.83 3.80
N GLY A 23 -8.18 -3.15 4.97
CA GLY A 23 -6.90 -2.64 5.41
C GLY A 23 -5.76 -3.03 4.47
N MET A 24 -5.72 -4.30 4.04
CA MET A 24 -4.68 -4.80 3.14
C MET A 24 -4.81 -4.17 1.75
N ALA A 25 -6.03 -4.03 1.23
CA ALA A 25 -6.27 -3.36 -0.04
C ALA A 25 -5.81 -1.89 0.00
N LEU A 26 -6.29 -1.12 0.98
CA LEU A 26 -5.96 0.30 1.11
C LEU A 26 -4.47 0.54 1.41
N HIS A 27 -3.83 -0.31 2.22
CA HIS A 27 -2.38 -0.21 2.47
C HIS A 27 -1.58 -0.27 1.16
N LYS A 28 -1.92 -1.21 0.27
CA LYS A 28 -1.30 -1.35 -1.05
C LYS A 28 -1.61 -0.16 -1.95
N MET A 29 -2.87 0.25 -2.02
CA MET A 29 -3.33 1.32 -2.90
C MET A 29 -2.74 2.68 -2.51
N ILE A 30 -2.75 3.05 -1.23
CA ILE A 30 -2.19 4.32 -0.73
C ILE A 30 -0.71 4.41 -1.09
N ARG A 31 0.05 3.35 -0.81
CA ARG A 31 1.49 3.34 -1.09
C ARG A 31 1.77 3.43 -2.59
N PHE A 32 1.00 2.70 -3.39
CA PHE A 32 1.19 2.69 -4.83
C PHE A 32 0.87 4.05 -5.46
N ILE A 33 -0.29 4.66 -5.14
CA ILE A 33 -0.65 5.98 -5.66
C ILE A 33 0.33 7.07 -5.20
N THR A 34 0.83 7.00 -3.95
CA THR A 34 1.89 7.91 -3.48
C THR A 34 3.16 7.76 -4.30
N MET A 35 3.61 6.54 -4.60
CA MET A 35 4.79 6.32 -5.44
C MET A 35 4.60 6.85 -6.85
N THR A 36 3.49 6.52 -7.51
CA THR A 36 3.34 6.74 -8.96
C THR A 36 2.76 8.10 -9.34
N LEU A 37 2.17 8.82 -8.39
CA LEU A 37 1.60 10.16 -8.62
C LEU A 37 2.24 11.26 -7.76
N GLY A 38 2.92 10.90 -6.65
CA GLY A 38 3.34 11.87 -5.62
C GLY A 38 4.62 12.65 -5.89
N GLY A 39 5.47 12.23 -6.84
CA GLY A 39 6.69 12.97 -7.19
C GLY A 39 7.71 12.15 -7.98
N GLU A 40 8.98 12.57 -7.87
CA GLU A 40 10.13 12.05 -8.63
C GLU A 40 10.98 11.06 -7.83
N GLY A 41 10.52 10.66 -6.64
CA GLY A 41 11.20 9.70 -5.78
C GLY A 41 10.27 9.12 -4.74
N TYR A 42 10.62 7.94 -4.24
CA TYR A 42 9.86 7.23 -3.23
C TYR A 42 10.74 6.87 -2.04
N LEU A 43 10.20 7.08 -0.84
CA LEU A 43 10.84 6.73 0.41
C LEU A 43 9.90 5.84 1.22
N ASN A 44 10.46 4.78 1.78
CA ASN A 44 9.77 3.91 2.72
C ASN A 44 10.62 3.74 3.97
N PHE A 45 9.99 3.94 5.14
CA PHE A 45 10.65 3.71 6.41
C PHE A 45 10.57 2.22 6.80
N MET A 46 11.66 1.67 7.33
CA MET A 46 11.78 0.22 7.61
C MET A 46 10.61 -0.35 8.41
N GLY A 47 10.03 -1.44 7.93
CA GLY A 47 8.86 -2.09 8.51
C GLY A 47 7.55 -1.72 7.83
N ASN A 48 7.43 -0.50 7.28
CA ASN A 48 6.20 -0.07 6.63
C ASN A 48 5.94 -0.80 5.31
N GLU A 49 6.97 -1.41 4.72
CA GLU A 49 6.85 -2.19 3.48
C GLU A 49 5.92 -3.40 3.64
N PHE A 50 5.83 -3.95 4.84
CA PHE A 50 4.98 -5.09 5.15
C PHE A 50 3.87 -4.76 6.15
N GLY A 51 3.63 -3.47 6.43
CA GLY A 51 2.62 -3.04 7.39
C GLY A 51 2.93 -3.49 8.83
N HIS A 52 4.18 -3.28 9.28
CA HIS A 52 4.60 -3.58 10.65
C HIS A 52 3.59 -2.99 11.67
N PRO A 53 3.06 -3.80 12.60
CA PRO A 53 2.07 -3.35 13.57
C PRO A 53 2.70 -2.44 14.64
N GLU A 54 1.88 -1.99 15.60
CA GLU A 54 2.33 -1.16 16.72
C GLU A 54 2.93 0.18 16.25
N TRP A 55 3.80 0.78 17.08
CA TRP A 55 4.49 2.04 16.83
C TRP A 55 5.94 1.92 17.27
N ILE A 56 6.73 2.96 16.98
CA ILE A 56 8.11 3.08 17.45
C ILE A 56 8.09 3.98 18.67
N ASP A 57 8.66 3.51 19.76
CA ASP A 57 8.92 4.33 20.94
C ASP A 57 10.32 4.00 21.46
N PHE A 58 11.11 5.04 21.68
CA PHE A 58 12.47 4.91 22.21
C PHE A 58 12.43 4.90 23.74
N PRO A 59 13.42 4.27 24.40
CA PRO A 59 13.57 4.33 25.85
C PRO A 59 13.59 5.78 26.35
N ARG A 60 12.68 6.11 27.26
CA ARG A 60 12.56 7.42 27.91
C ARG A 60 11.87 7.28 29.25
N GLU A 61 11.92 8.33 30.09
CA GLU A 61 11.27 8.33 31.40
C GLU A 61 9.77 7.95 31.31
N GLY A 62 9.03 8.54 30.37
CA GLY A 62 7.60 8.27 30.21
C GLY A 62 7.23 6.88 29.65
N ASN A 63 8.18 5.96 29.52
CA ASN A 63 7.93 4.54 29.25
C ASN A 63 8.86 3.62 30.06
N ASP A 64 9.33 4.09 31.22
CA ASP A 64 10.23 3.35 32.12
C ASP A 64 11.53 2.87 31.44
N ASN A 65 12.07 3.67 30.51
CA ASN A 65 13.23 3.32 29.68
C ASN A 65 13.04 1.98 28.92
N SER A 66 11.82 1.68 28.48
CA SER A 66 11.48 0.44 27.79
C SER A 66 12.03 0.41 26.36
N TYR A 67 12.63 -0.73 25.99
CA TYR A 67 13.06 -1.03 24.62
C TYR A 67 12.01 -1.82 23.84
N HIS A 68 10.84 -2.12 24.42
CA HIS A 68 9.86 -3.05 23.84
C HIS A 68 9.39 -2.63 22.44
N TYR A 69 9.17 -1.34 22.21
CA TYR A 69 8.74 -0.79 20.90
C TYR A 69 9.90 -0.28 20.04
N CYS A 70 11.13 -0.27 20.56
CA CYS A 70 12.33 0.15 19.85
C CYS A 70 12.95 -1.02 19.03
N ARG A 71 12.12 -1.71 18.25
CA ARG A 71 12.54 -2.92 17.50
C ARG A 71 11.79 -3.07 16.17
N ARG A 72 12.27 -4.01 15.34
CA ARG A 72 11.56 -4.50 14.16
C ARG A 72 11.27 -5.99 14.26
N GLN A 73 10.02 -6.36 14.00
CA GLN A 73 9.51 -7.72 14.09
C GLN A 73 9.58 -8.43 12.73
N TRP A 74 10.79 -8.66 12.22
CA TRP A 74 11.01 -9.29 10.90
C TRP A 74 10.37 -10.69 10.79
N SER A 75 10.23 -11.39 11.92
CA SER A 75 9.52 -12.67 12.02
C SER A 75 8.06 -12.59 11.52
N LEU A 76 7.40 -11.42 11.60
CA LEU A 76 6.05 -11.26 11.07
C LEU A 76 6.04 -11.35 9.54
N ARG A 77 6.99 -10.69 8.88
CA ARG A 77 7.17 -10.70 7.43
C ARG A 77 7.56 -12.08 6.92
N ASP A 78 8.53 -12.71 7.59
CA ASP A 78 9.16 -13.94 7.10
C ASP A 78 8.32 -15.20 7.40
N ASN A 79 7.34 -15.10 8.30
CA ASN A 79 6.46 -16.21 8.64
C ASN A 79 5.39 -16.44 7.56
N LYS A 80 5.56 -17.52 6.79
CA LYS A 80 4.65 -17.96 5.72
C LYS A 80 3.22 -18.28 6.18
N LYS A 81 2.94 -18.37 7.48
CA LYS A 81 1.60 -18.55 8.04
C LYS A 81 0.88 -17.23 8.31
N LEU A 82 1.53 -16.08 8.09
CA LEU A 82 0.97 -14.75 8.29
C LEU A 82 0.82 -13.98 6.97
N ARG A 83 -0.10 -13.01 6.97
CA ARG A 83 -0.42 -12.16 5.81
C ARG A 83 0.59 -11.03 5.57
N PHE A 84 1.47 -10.71 6.52
CA PHE A 84 2.45 -9.62 6.36
C PHE A 84 3.38 -9.82 5.15
N GLY A 85 3.76 -11.07 4.86
CA GLY A 85 4.53 -11.42 3.67
C GLY A 85 3.83 -11.04 2.35
N MET A 86 2.49 -11.00 2.32
CA MET A 86 1.74 -10.56 1.13
C MET A 86 1.87 -9.04 0.90
N LEU A 87 1.96 -8.24 1.98
CA LEU A 87 2.19 -6.80 1.86
C LEU A 87 3.63 -6.52 1.41
N ALA A 88 4.59 -7.29 1.94
CA ALA A 88 5.99 -7.23 1.51
C ALA A 88 6.14 -7.58 0.03
N GLU A 89 5.47 -8.65 -0.43
CA GLU A 89 5.51 -9.07 -1.83
C GLU A 89 4.94 -7.98 -2.75
N TRP A 90 3.82 -7.36 -2.36
CA TRP A 90 3.28 -6.21 -3.11
C TRP A 90 4.30 -5.07 -3.23
N ASP A 91 5.00 -4.73 -2.15
CA ASP A 91 6.04 -3.70 -2.18
C ASP A 91 7.18 -4.06 -3.14
N ILE A 92 7.64 -5.31 -3.12
CA ILE A 92 8.66 -5.81 -4.05
C ILE A 92 8.19 -5.63 -5.50
N GLN A 93 6.95 -6.01 -5.81
CA GLN A 93 6.40 -5.86 -7.16
C GLN A 93 6.24 -4.39 -7.58
N MET A 94 5.81 -3.53 -6.64
CA MET A 94 5.75 -2.08 -6.86
C MET A 94 7.12 -1.51 -7.23
N MET A 95 8.17 -1.86 -6.48
CA MET A 95 9.54 -1.43 -6.77
C MET A 95 10.08 -2.01 -8.09
N ASN A 96 9.70 -3.25 -8.45
CA ASN A 96 10.09 -3.86 -9.72
C ASN A 96 9.43 -3.18 -10.92
N LEU A 97 8.15 -2.80 -10.82
CA LEU A 97 7.45 -2.01 -11.83
C LEU A 97 8.21 -0.70 -12.09
N GLU A 98 8.59 0.01 -11.03
CA GLU A 98 9.32 1.27 -11.20
C GLU A 98 10.73 1.07 -11.77
N LYS A 99 11.45 0.00 -11.41
CA LYS A 99 12.76 -0.31 -12.02
C LYS A 99 12.67 -0.49 -13.54
N ILE A 100 11.56 -1.07 -14.02
CA ILE A 100 11.33 -1.35 -15.44
C ILE A 100 10.87 -0.08 -16.18
N PHE A 101 9.83 0.58 -15.68
CA PHE A 101 9.17 1.67 -16.41
C PHE A 101 9.75 3.05 -16.10
N LYS A 102 10.42 3.20 -14.94
CA LYS A 102 11.00 4.44 -14.45
C LYS A 102 9.99 5.60 -14.50
N SER A 103 8.74 5.30 -14.13
CA SER A 103 7.60 6.19 -14.33
C SER A 103 7.77 7.50 -13.57
N MET A 104 8.35 7.48 -12.37
CA MET A 104 8.60 8.69 -11.55
C MET A 104 9.63 9.63 -12.19
N LEU A 105 10.50 9.13 -13.07
CA LEU A 105 11.53 9.93 -13.74
C LEU A 105 11.05 10.52 -15.08
N MET A 106 9.85 10.15 -15.53
CA MET A 106 9.28 10.65 -16.77
C MET A 106 8.53 11.96 -16.53
N THR A 107 8.68 12.91 -17.45
CA THR A 107 7.99 14.21 -17.38
C THR A 107 6.49 14.11 -17.60
N HIS A 108 6.03 13.11 -18.36
CA HIS A 108 4.61 12.92 -18.64
C HIS A 108 3.86 12.49 -17.39
N GLN A 109 2.94 13.32 -16.93
CA GLN A 109 1.97 13.04 -15.88
C GLN A 109 0.66 13.76 -16.18
N PHE A 110 -0.44 13.02 -16.22
CA PHE A 110 -1.74 13.59 -16.55
C PHE A 110 -2.86 12.85 -15.82
N VAL A 111 -3.65 13.54 -15.00
CA VAL A 111 -4.82 12.96 -14.34
C VAL A 111 -6.02 13.10 -15.27
N SER A 112 -6.42 12.01 -15.90
CA SER A 112 -7.52 11.99 -16.86
C SER A 112 -8.89 11.89 -16.20
N LEU A 113 -8.96 11.35 -14.97
CA LEU A 113 -10.21 11.22 -14.22
C LEU A 113 -9.94 11.28 -12.71
N ALA A 114 -10.75 12.08 -12.01
CA ALA A 114 -10.91 12.02 -10.56
C ALA A 114 -12.42 12.10 -10.27
N GLU A 115 -13.10 10.96 -10.30
CA GLU A 115 -14.55 10.88 -10.15
C GLU A 115 -14.93 10.65 -8.69
N GLU A 116 -15.60 11.64 -8.11
CA GLU A 116 -15.98 11.64 -6.70
C GLU A 116 -17.07 10.62 -6.40
N THR A 117 -18.03 10.39 -7.29
CA THR A 117 -19.17 9.48 -7.00
C THR A 117 -18.70 8.04 -6.99
N ASP A 118 -18.07 7.62 -8.08
CA ASP A 118 -17.54 6.27 -8.27
C ASP A 118 -16.28 6.02 -7.42
N LYS A 119 -15.65 7.07 -6.89
CA LYS A 119 -14.37 7.00 -6.16
C LYS A 119 -13.25 6.40 -7.02
N VAL A 120 -13.24 6.73 -8.31
CA VAL A 120 -12.26 6.23 -9.27
C VAL A 120 -11.29 7.35 -9.65
N ILE A 121 -9.99 7.03 -9.59
CA ILE A 121 -8.92 7.91 -10.07
C ILE A 121 -8.21 7.19 -11.22
N VAL A 122 -8.09 7.89 -12.36
CA VAL A 122 -7.34 7.43 -13.52
C VAL A 122 -6.32 8.49 -13.89
N TYR A 123 -5.08 8.06 -14.12
CA TYR A 123 -4.02 8.94 -14.55
C TYR A 123 -2.95 8.21 -15.34
N GLU A 124 -2.15 8.99 -16.04
CA GLU A 124 -1.02 8.58 -16.84
C GLU A 124 0.26 9.05 -16.15
N ARG A 125 1.27 8.18 -16.07
CA ARG A 125 2.63 8.57 -15.66
C ARG A 125 3.63 7.81 -16.51
N GLY A 126 4.43 8.53 -17.29
CA GLY A 126 5.32 7.94 -18.29
C GLY A 126 4.55 7.12 -19.34
N LYS A 127 4.83 5.82 -19.42
CA LYS A 127 4.21 4.90 -20.40
C LYS A 127 3.04 4.09 -19.84
N LEU A 128 2.64 4.35 -18.59
CA LEU A 128 1.65 3.57 -17.88
C LEU A 128 0.37 4.38 -17.66
N VAL A 129 -0.76 3.68 -17.75
CA VAL A 129 -2.07 4.15 -17.29
C VAL A 129 -2.36 3.45 -15.96
N PHE A 130 -2.71 4.23 -14.95
CA PHE A 130 -3.04 3.77 -13.62
C PHE A 130 -4.53 3.97 -13.36
N VAL A 131 -5.16 2.95 -12.76
CA VAL A 131 -6.58 2.96 -12.42
C VAL A 131 -6.74 2.54 -10.97
N PHE A 132 -7.30 3.40 -10.14
CA PHE A 132 -7.57 3.16 -8.73
C PHE A 132 -9.07 3.26 -8.47
N ASN A 133 -9.69 2.19 -7.96
CA ASN A 133 -11.06 2.22 -7.45
C ASN A 133 -11.04 2.21 -5.91
N PHE A 134 -11.29 3.36 -5.30
CA PHE A 134 -11.37 3.52 -3.85
C PHE A 134 -12.78 3.31 -3.29
N HIS A 135 -13.76 2.93 -4.11
CA HIS A 135 -15.12 2.68 -3.64
C HIS A 135 -15.12 1.52 -2.63
N PRO A 136 -15.81 1.65 -1.48
CA PRO A 136 -15.79 0.61 -0.44
C PRO A 136 -16.47 -0.71 -0.86
N THR A 137 -17.45 -0.63 -1.77
CA THR A 137 -18.32 -1.77 -2.15
C THR A 137 -18.55 -1.98 -3.65
N ASN A 138 -18.42 -0.95 -4.49
CA ASN A 138 -18.88 -0.99 -5.87
C ASN A 138 -17.74 -1.46 -6.77
N SER A 139 -18.05 -2.42 -7.61
CA SER A 139 -17.22 -2.85 -8.71
C SER A 139 -17.83 -2.34 -10.00
N HIS A 140 -17.00 -1.97 -10.97
CA HIS A 140 -17.44 -1.44 -12.26
C HIS A 140 -17.06 -2.41 -13.36
N THR A 141 -18.01 -2.70 -14.25
CA THR A 141 -17.75 -3.38 -15.53
C THR A 141 -17.84 -2.34 -16.64
N ASP A 142 -17.07 -2.54 -17.72
CA ASP A 142 -17.09 -1.66 -18.90
C ASP A 142 -16.77 -0.17 -18.58
N TYR A 143 -16.00 0.07 -17.52
CA TYR A 143 -15.58 1.41 -17.11
C TYR A 143 -14.63 2.00 -18.15
N LYS A 144 -15.00 3.15 -18.73
CA LYS A 144 -14.20 3.77 -19.79
C LYS A 144 -12.97 4.45 -19.19
N VAL A 145 -11.80 4.11 -19.73
CA VAL A 145 -10.50 4.66 -19.33
C VAL A 145 -9.89 5.37 -20.53
N GLY A 146 -9.63 6.67 -20.39
CA GLY A 146 -8.89 7.43 -21.40
C GLY A 146 -7.42 7.02 -21.43
N THR A 147 -6.82 7.00 -22.61
CA THR A 147 -5.39 6.71 -22.78
C THR A 147 -4.79 7.62 -23.85
N PRO A 148 -3.46 7.88 -23.81
CA PRO A 148 -2.80 8.71 -24.81
C PRO A 148 -2.45 7.94 -26.09
N TRP A 149 -2.80 6.65 -26.18
CA TRP A 149 -2.48 5.79 -27.32
C TRP A 149 -3.41 6.14 -28.49
N GLN A 150 -2.80 6.46 -29.63
CA GLN A 150 -3.47 6.69 -30.91
C GLN A 150 -3.54 5.42 -31.73
#